data_AF-A0A0Q4D409-F1
#
_entry.id   AF-A0A0Q4D409-F1
#
_cell.length_a   1.000
_cell.length_b   1.000
_cell.length_c   1.000
_cell.angle_alpha   90.00
_cell.angle_beta   90.00
_cell.angle_gamma   90.00
#
_symmetry.space_group_name_H-M   'P 1'
#
loop_
_entity.id
_entity.type
_entity.pdbx_description
1 polymer ?
#
loop_
_entity_poly.entity_id
_entity_poly.type
_entity_poly.pdbx_seq_one_letter_code
_entity_poly.pdbx_strand_id
1 'polypeptide(L)'
;MAKRTIPKLKDYFQAGKRPTEDQFEDVFDSFIHLDNPDYIKTEDWGSTREGILKFFTYEHSATNIFHIKLPYRADTDHAMFYLKATGYNYSQGDIIDVTWVGYCYKPDGNVINHKSHVAISAIITAGQYVGSDSHVYIWLKLPNTYFSTFKIDSMHVGNGRLLKQGDLEIIVSDLNQL
;
A
#
# COMPACT_ATOMS: atom_id res chain seq x y z
N MET A 1 11.31 -37.57 17.99
CA MET A 1 10.17 -38.12 18.76
C MET A 1 8.88 -37.70 18.08
N ALA A 2 7.78 -38.45 18.23
CA ALA A 2 6.48 -38.04 17.68
C ALA A 2 5.90 -36.88 18.51
N LYS A 3 5.49 -35.78 17.85
CA LYS A 3 4.92 -34.59 18.52
C LYS A 3 3.64 -34.96 19.28
N ARG A 4 3.48 -34.44 20.50
CA ARG A 4 2.31 -34.74 21.35
C ARG A 4 1.10 -33.93 20.94
N THR A 5 -0.10 -34.47 21.15
CA THR A 5 -1.35 -33.81 20.74
C THR A 5 -1.77 -32.71 21.72
N ILE A 6 -2.42 -31.65 21.22
CA ILE A 6 -2.90 -30.48 21.98
C ILE A 6 -3.69 -30.84 23.26
N PRO A 7 -4.59 -31.85 23.28
CA PRO A 7 -5.29 -32.24 24.51
C PRO A 7 -4.34 -32.74 25.60
N LYS A 8 -3.33 -33.54 25.24
CA LYS A 8 -2.34 -34.05 26.21
C LYS A 8 -1.49 -32.92 26.79
N LEU A 9 -1.22 -31.86 26.02
CA LEU A 9 -0.45 -30.70 26.48
C LEU A 9 -1.25 -29.81 27.44
N LYS A 10 -2.56 -29.63 27.20
CA LYS A 10 -3.45 -28.87 28.10
C LYS A 10 -3.55 -29.47 29.50
N ASP A 11 -3.58 -30.79 29.61
CA ASP A 11 -3.67 -31.49 30.88
C ASP A 11 -2.44 -31.24 31.79
N TYR A 12 -1.25 -31.02 31.21
CA TYR A 12 -0.04 -30.72 31.98
C TYR A 12 -0.10 -29.34 32.67
N PHE A 13 -0.57 -28.32 31.96
CA PHE A 13 -0.69 -26.96 32.51
C PHE A 13 -1.82 -26.86 33.52
N GLN A 14 -2.95 -27.52 33.28
CA GLN A 14 -4.08 -27.54 34.23
C GLN A 14 -3.74 -28.28 35.53
N ALA A 15 -2.86 -29.29 35.47
CA ALA A 15 -2.36 -30.00 36.65
C ALA A 15 -1.23 -29.26 37.41
N GLY A 16 -0.82 -28.06 36.98
CA GLY A 16 0.25 -27.29 37.61
C GLY A 16 1.64 -27.94 37.51
N LYS A 17 1.84 -28.87 36.58
CA LYS A 17 3.12 -29.56 36.40
C LYS A 17 4.04 -28.71 35.54
N ARG A 18 5.29 -28.53 35.99
CA ARG A 18 6.32 -27.81 35.22
C ARG A 18 6.70 -28.64 33.97
N PRO A 19 6.54 -28.11 32.74
CA PRO A 19 6.93 -28.81 31.52
C PRO A 19 8.45 -29.02 31.44
N THR A 20 8.88 -30.06 30.74
CA THR A 20 10.27 -30.20 30.24
C THR A 20 10.50 -29.26 29.05
N GLU A 21 11.75 -29.03 28.66
CA GLU A 21 12.11 -28.18 27.51
C GLU A 21 11.42 -28.63 26.22
N ASP A 22 11.52 -29.92 25.86
CA ASP A 22 10.81 -30.51 24.71
C ASP A 22 9.28 -30.33 24.78
N GLN A 23 8.69 -30.32 25.98
CA GLN A 23 7.25 -30.12 26.16
C GLN A 23 6.85 -28.66 26.00
N PHE A 24 7.74 -27.75 26.36
CA PHE A 24 7.56 -26.32 26.15
C PHE A 24 7.67 -26.00 24.66
N GLU A 25 8.66 -26.58 23.96
CA GLU A 25 8.82 -26.47 22.51
C GLU A 25 7.58 -26.97 21.73
N ASP A 26 7.09 -28.18 22.04
CA ASP A 26 5.85 -28.74 21.46
C ASP A 26 4.63 -27.80 21.65
N VAL A 27 4.60 -27.01 22.73
CA VAL A 27 3.51 -26.07 23.03
C VAL A 27 3.66 -24.79 22.21
N PHE A 28 4.85 -24.21 22.12
CA PHE A 28 5.10 -23.05 21.25
C PHE A 28 4.82 -23.38 19.79
N ASP A 29 5.26 -24.54 19.31
CA ASP A 29 4.93 -25.06 17.98
C ASP A 29 3.42 -25.27 17.77
N SER A 30 2.68 -25.60 18.84
CA SER A 30 1.22 -25.76 18.75
C SER A 30 0.45 -24.42 18.66
N PHE A 31 1.02 -23.34 19.21
CA PHE A 31 0.44 -21.99 19.18
C PHE A 31 0.90 -21.18 17.97
N ILE A 32 2.11 -21.46 17.49
CA ILE A 32 2.71 -20.79 16.35
C ILE A 32 2.51 -21.69 15.13
N HIS A 33 1.43 -21.46 14.40
CA HIS A 33 1.12 -22.13 13.13
C HIS A 33 2.04 -21.67 11.97
N LEU A 34 3.33 -21.46 12.23
CA LEU A 34 4.31 -21.08 11.21
C LEU A 34 4.50 -22.15 10.13
N ASP A 35 4.04 -23.37 10.36
CA ASP A 35 4.17 -24.45 9.37
C ASP A 35 2.82 -24.85 8.75
N ASN A 36 1.74 -24.17 9.14
CA ASN A 36 0.42 -24.45 8.57
C ASN A 36 0.25 -23.64 7.28
N PRO A 37 0.24 -24.28 6.10
CA PRO A 37 0.09 -23.60 4.81
C PRO A 37 -1.26 -22.89 4.66
N ASP A 38 -2.26 -23.22 5.50
CA ASP A 38 -3.53 -22.50 5.52
C ASP A 38 -3.41 -21.09 6.12
N TYR A 39 -2.36 -20.83 6.91
CA TYR A 39 -2.10 -19.54 7.58
C TYR A 39 -0.82 -18.84 7.11
N ILE A 40 0.15 -19.58 6.56
CA ILE A 40 1.24 -18.99 5.78
C ILE A 40 0.87 -18.99 4.31
N LYS A 41 0.44 -17.82 3.82
CA LYS A 41 0.42 -17.58 2.38
C LYS A 41 1.86 -17.30 1.95
N THR A 42 2.42 -18.17 1.12
CA THR A 42 3.75 -18.00 0.50
C THR A 42 3.78 -16.87 -0.53
N GLU A 43 2.60 -16.36 -0.88
CA GLU A 43 2.40 -15.28 -1.83
C GLU A 43 2.44 -13.93 -1.11
N ASP A 44 3.01 -12.93 -1.78
CA ASP A 44 3.36 -11.61 -1.23
C ASP A 44 2.13 -10.72 -0.87
N TRP A 45 0.93 -11.24 -0.62
CA TRP A 45 -0.23 -10.39 -0.31
C TRP A 45 -0.08 -9.66 1.01
N GLY A 46 -0.40 -8.37 1.01
CA GLY A 46 -0.16 -7.49 2.15
C GLY A 46 1.30 -7.09 2.33
N SER A 47 2.26 -7.68 1.59
CA SER A 47 3.63 -7.19 1.55
C SER A 47 3.66 -5.77 1.00
N THR A 48 4.48 -4.92 1.63
CA THR A 48 4.69 -3.55 1.19
C THR A 48 6.05 -3.37 0.52
N ARG A 49 6.13 -2.39 -0.38
CA ARG A 49 7.40 -1.85 -0.90
C ARG A 49 7.40 -0.36 -0.65
N GLU A 50 8.37 0.08 0.14
CA GLU A 50 8.47 1.49 0.51
C GLU A 50 9.31 2.30 -0.47
N GLY A 51 8.90 3.54 -0.71
CA GLY A 51 9.64 4.52 -1.48
C GLY A 51 9.88 4.08 -2.92
N ILE A 52 8.91 3.42 -3.54
CA ILE A 52 8.95 3.02 -4.95
C ILE A 52 8.96 4.24 -5.89
N LEU A 53 8.50 5.39 -5.40
CA LEU A 53 8.74 6.71 -5.99
C LEU A 53 9.12 7.69 -4.88
N LYS A 54 10.05 8.59 -5.16
CA LYS A 54 10.51 9.63 -4.23
C LYS A 54 10.59 10.95 -5.00
N PHE A 55 10.09 12.02 -4.39
CA PHE A 55 10.06 13.32 -5.04
C PHE A 55 10.40 14.44 -4.06
N PHE A 56 11.14 15.42 -4.56
CA PHE A 56 11.52 16.64 -3.86
C PHE A 56 11.44 17.81 -4.83
N THR A 57 10.96 18.96 -4.38
CA THR A 57 10.84 20.18 -5.19
C THR A 57 11.43 21.39 -4.47
N TYR A 58 12.20 22.20 -5.19
CA TYR A 58 12.66 23.52 -4.75
C TYR A 58 11.69 24.64 -5.18
N GLU A 59 10.86 24.37 -6.18
CA GLU A 59 10.06 25.37 -6.87
C GLU A 59 8.76 25.69 -6.15
N HIS A 60 8.37 26.95 -6.22
CA HIS A 60 7.10 27.46 -5.72
C HIS A 60 6.03 27.42 -6.83
N SER A 61 4.94 26.72 -6.56
CA SER A 61 3.71 26.80 -7.36
C SER A 61 2.49 26.52 -6.49
N ALA A 62 1.46 27.35 -6.64
CA ALA A 62 0.16 27.15 -6.01
C ALA A 62 -0.82 26.39 -6.92
N THR A 63 -0.47 26.17 -8.19
CA THR A 63 -1.33 25.54 -9.19
C THR A 63 -0.83 24.17 -9.62
N ASN A 64 0.43 23.83 -9.39
CA ASN A 64 0.98 22.54 -9.80
C ASN A 64 0.25 21.37 -9.14
N ILE A 65 0.07 20.31 -9.94
CA ILE A 65 -0.46 19.02 -9.54
C ILE A 65 0.58 17.96 -9.87
N PHE A 66 0.74 17.01 -8.95
CA PHE A 66 1.56 15.83 -9.17
C PHE A 66 0.65 14.73 -9.67
N HIS A 67 0.78 14.38 -10.94
CA HIS A 67 0.15 13.22 -11.55
C HIS A 67 1.13 12.07 -11.50
N ILE A 68 0.69 10.91 -11.04
CA ILE A 68 1.50 9.70 -10.98
C ILE A 68 0.82 8.67 -11.85
N LYS A 69 1.47 8.37 -12.97
CA LYS A 69 1.04 7.37 -13.93
C LYS A 69 1.39 5.98 -13.39
N LEU A 70 0.38 5.12 -13.31
CA LEU A 70 0.54 3.73 -12.94
C LEU A 70 0.81 2.89 -14.20
N PRO A 71 1.42 1.70 -14.06
CA PRO A 71 1.65 0.81 -15.18
C PRO A 71 0.35 0.16 -15.69
N TYR A 72 -0.76 0.33 -14.98
CA TYR A 72 -2.04 -0.27 -15.32
C TYR A 72 -2.75 0.50 -16.44
N ARG A 73 -3.33 -0.26 -17.35
CA ARG A 73 -4.08 0.22 -18.50
C ARG A 73 -5.53 -0.22 -18.38
N ALA A 74 -6.44 0.74 -18.35
CA ALA A 74 -7.86 0.50 -18.22
C ALA A 74 -8.49 -0.15 -19.46
N ASP A 75 -7.79 -0.22 -20.59
CA ASP A 75 -8.25 -0.90 -21.82
C ASP A 75 -7.72 -2.34 -21.95
N THR A 76 -6.73 -2.74 -21.14
CA THR A 76 -6.13 -4.08 -21.22
C THR A 76 -6.14 -4.87 -19.93
N ASP A 77 -6.15 -4.20 -18.78
CA ASP A 77 -5.81 -4.85 -17.50
C ASP A 77 -7.01 -5.08 -16.59
N HIS A 78 -6.82 -6.01 -15.66
CA HIS A 78 -7.71 -6.31 -14.56
C HIS A 78 -6.86 -6.43 -13.29
N ALA A 79 -6.53 -5.32 -12.63
CA ALA A 79 -5.59 -5.33 -11.52
C ALA A 79 -5.98 -4.35 -10.40
N MET A 80 -6.02 -4.87 -9.17
CA MET A 80 -6.20 -4.05 -7.96
C MET A 80 -4.89 -3.34 -7.60
N PHE A 81 -4.99 -2.17 -6.98
CA PHE A 81 -3.83 -1.44 -6.51
C PHE A 81 -4.07 -0.75 -5.17
N TYR A 82 -2.99 -0.59 -4.42
CA TYR A 82 -2.89 0.20 -3.20
C TYR A 82 -1.60 1.01 -3.26
N LEU A 83 -1.71 2.33 -3.10
CA LEU A 83 -0.59 3.25 -3.04
C LEU A 83 -0.78 4.24 -1.90
N LYS A 84 0.31 4.57 -1.20
CA LYS A 84 0.29 5.57 -0.12
C LYS A 84 1.40 6.59 -0.30
N ALA A 85 1.05 7.87 -0.37
CA ALA A 85 2.01 8.97 -0.29
C ALA A 85 2.18 9.43 1.16
N THR A 86 3.43 9.59 1.58
CA THR A 86 3.79 10.19 2.87
C THR A 86 4.89 11.22 2.71
N GLY A 87 4.83 12.32 3.46
CA GLY A 87 5.79 13.41 3.29
C GLY A 87 5.49 14.69 4.07
N TYR A 88 6.20 15.76 3.69
CA TYR A 88 6.14 17.07 4.31
C TYR A 88 5.97 18.18 3.26
N ASN A 89 4.98 19.05 3.48
CA ASN A 89 4.75 20.25 2.71
C ASN A 89 5.27 21.48 3.46
N TYR A 90 6.57 21.78 3.31
CA TYR A 90 7.28 22.79 4.10
C TYR A 90 6.57 24.14 4.17
N SER A 91 6.19 24.70 3.01
CA SER A 91 5.62 26.05 2.95
C SER A 91 4.32 26.21 3.76
N GLN A 92 3.59 25.13 4.01
CA GLN A 92 2.35 25.15 4.77
C GLN A 92 2.51 24.54 6.17
N GLY A 93 3.68 23.99 6.50
CA GLY A 93 3.89 23.25 7.74
C GLY A 93 2.97 22.02 7.84
N ASP A 94 2.59 21.40 6.71
CA ASP A 94 1.52 20.41 6.66
C ASP A 94 2.02 18.99 6.31
N ILE A 95 1.25 17.98 6.71
CA ILE A 95 1.57 16.56 6.54
C ILE A 95 0.95 16.05 5.25
N ILE A 96 1.79 15.48 4.39
CA ILE A 96 1.32 14.71 3.24
C ILE A 96 1.05 13.29 3.76
N ASP A 97 -0.21 12.90 3.85
CA ASP A 97 -0.65 11.51 4.07
C ASP A 97 -1.87 11.25 3.19
N VAL A 98 -1.64 10.57 2.07
CA VAL A 98 -2.67 10.30 1.05
C VAL A 98 -2.65 8.82 0.68
N THR A 99 -3.81 8.18 0.67
CA THR A 99 -3.98 6.77 0.27
C THR A 99 -4.90 6.67 -0.94
N TRP A 100 -4.49 5.86 -1.91
CA TRP A 100 -5.29 5.49 -3.08
C TRP A 100 -5.48 3.98 -3.14
N VAL A 101 -6.72 3.57 -3.36
CA VAL A 101 -7.08 2.19 -3.68
C VAL A 101 -8.00 2.18 -4.90
N GLY A 102 -7.94 1.11 -5.68
CA GLY A 102 -8.84 0.92 -6.81
C GLY A 102 -8.61 -0.40 -7.53
N TYR A 103 -9.51 -0.67 -8.47
CA TYR A 103 -9.44 -1.83 -9.36
C TYR A 103 -9.51 -1.35 -10.81
N CYS A 104 -8.38 -1.40 -11.51
CA CYS A 104 -8.34 -1.20 -12.96
C CYS A 104 -9.14 -2.34 -13.63
N TYR A 105 -10.20 -2.00 -14.36
CA TYR A 105 -11.17 -2.99 -14.86
C TYR A 105 -11.50 -2.78 -16.33
N LYS A 106 -10.80 -3.54 -17.18
CA LYS A 106 -10.95 -3.52 -18.64
C LYS A 106 -12.38 -3.49 -19.20
N PRO A 107 -13.35 -4.28 -18.70
CA PRO A 107 -14.68 -4.31 -19.27
C PRO A 107 -15.38 -2.95 -19.22
N ASP A 108 -15.04 -2.14 -18.21
CA ASP A 108 -15.61 -0.80 -18.03
C ASP A 108 -14.71 0.28 -18.63
N GLY A 109 -13.49 -0.06 -19.04
CA GLY A 109 -12.51 0.94 -19.49
C GLY A 109 -12.10 1.92 -18.37
N ASN A 110 -12.29 1.55 -17.10
CA ASN A 110 -12.21 2.49 -15.97
C ASN A 110 -11.62 1.85 -14.70
N VAL A 111 -11.39 2.68 -13.67
CA VAL A 111 -11.13 2.22 -12.30
C VAL A 111 -12.44 2.12 -11.54
N ILE A 112 -12.72 0.96 -10.96
CA ILE A 112 -13.89 0.70 -10.11
C ILE A 112 -13.46 0.37 -8.67
N ASN A 113 -14.43 0.31 -7.75
CA ASN A 113 -14.20 -0.02 -6.33
C ASN A 113 -13.04 0.77 -5.71
N HIS A 114 -13.02 2.05 -6.02
CA HIS A 114 -11.89 2.94 -5.76
C HIS A 114 -12.19 3.96 -4.67
N LYS A 115 -11.12 4.45 -4.03
CA LYS A 115 -11.16 5.56 -3.08
C LYS A 115 -9.82 6.28 -3.06
N SER A 116 -9.87 7.61 -2.97
CA SER A 116 -8.75 8.47 -2.64
C SER A 116 -9.04 9.13 -1.30
N HIS A 117 -8.07 9.14 -0.39
CA HIS A 117 -8.27 9.71 0.94
C HIS A 117 -7.03 10.46 1.41
N VAL A 118 -7.21 11.72 1.78
CA VAL A 118 -6.22 12.54 2.50
C VAL A 118 -6.55 12.40 3.98
N ALA A 119 -5.63 11.86 4.76
CA ALA A 119 -5.92 11.43 6.14
C ALA A 119 -5.88 12.57 7.16
N ILE A 120 -4.98 13.54 6.97
CA ILE A 120 -4.65 14.55 7.99
C ILE A 120 -4.95 15.96 7.49
N SER A 121 -4.42 16.33 6.33
CA SER A 121 -4.54 17.69 5.81
C SER A 121 -5.96 18.02 5.35
N ALA A 122 -6.40 19.24 5.64
CA ALA A 122 -7.67 19.79 5.15
C ALA A 122 -7.52 20.59 3.84
N ILE A 123 -6.28 20.82 3.38
CA ILE A 123 -5.96 21.71 2.25
C ILE A 123 -5.24 21.00 1.10
N ILE A 124 -4.67 19.82 1.34
CA ILE A 124 -4.20 18.91 0.31
C ILE A 124 -5.42 18.20 -0.29
N THR A 125 -5.48 18.13 -1.62
CA THR A 125 -6.51 17.36 -2.34
C THR A 125 -5.85 16.25 -3.15
N ALA A 126 -6.61 15.20 -3.43
CA ALA A 126 -6.12 14.06 -4.19
C ALA A 126 -7.27 13.32 -4.88
N GLY A 127 -6.94 12.60 -5.94
CA GLY A 127 -7.90 11.85 -6.71
C GLY A 127 -7.23 10.80 -7.59
N GLN A 128 -8.02 10.18 -8.45
CA GLN A 128 -7.57 9.21 -9.44
C GLN A 128 -8.48 9.28 -10.67
N TYR A 129 -7.93 8.96 -11.85
CA TYR A 129 -8.67 8.96 -13.11
C TYR A 129 -7.98 8.03 -14.13
N VAL A 130 -8.66 7.79 -15.26
CA VAL A 130 -8.06 7.15 -16.44
C VAL A 130 -7.72 8.22 -17.46
N GLY A 131 -6.45 8.29 -17.85
CA GLY A 131 -5.97 9.25 -18.84
C GLY A 131 -6.40 8.89 -20.26
N SER A 132 -6.22 9.83 -21.19
CA SER A 132 -6.50 9.63 -22.63
C SER A 132 -5.59 8.58 -23.29
N ASP A 133 -4.47 8.23 -22.66
CA ASP A 133 -3.58 7.14 -23.04
C ASP A 133 -4.00 5.78 -22.43
N SER A 134 -5.20 5.72 -21.84
CA SER A 134 -5.79 4.60 -21.11
C SER A 134 -5.08 4.19 -19.84
N HIS A 135 -4.03 4.90 -19.41
CA HIS A 135 -3.36 4.57 -18.15
C HIS A 135 -4.15 5.07 -16.95
N VAL A 136 -4.03 4.35 -15.84
CA VAL A 136 -4.54 4.82 -14.55
C VAL A 136 -3.58 5.86 -13.99
N TYR A 137 -4.12 6.99 -13.54
CA TYR A 137 -3.40 8.04 -12.85
C TYR A 137 -3.95 8.21 -11.44
N ILE A 138 -3.06 8.37 -10.47
CA ILE A 138 -3.38 8.98 -9.19
C ILE A 138 -2.80 10.39 -9.19
N TRP A 139 -3.40 11.30 -8.45
CA TRP A 139 -2.87 12.65 -8.33
C TRP A 139 -3.04 13.20 -6.93
N LEU A 140 -2.13 14.11 -6.55
CA LEU A 140 -2.27 14.96 -5.38
C LEU A 140 -1.92 16.40 -5.73
N LYS A 141 -2.62 17.34 -5.10
CA LYS A 141 -2.37 18.77 -5.19
C LYS A 141 -2.04 19.30 -3.81
N LEU A 142 -0.90 19.96 -3.71
CA LEU A 142 -0.51 20.73 -2.53
C LEU A 142 -1.02 22.17 -2.67
N PRO A 143 -1.25 22.89 -1.55
CA PRO A 143 -1.55 24.32 -1.60
C PRO A 143 -0.37 25.12 -2.17
N ASN A 144 0.86 24.65 -1.94
CA ASN A 144 2.09 25.22 -2.46
C ASN A 144 3.16 24.13 -2.61
N THR A 145 3.90 24.08 -3.71
CA THR A 145 4.95 23.06 -3.91
C THR A 145 6.30 23.38 -3.28
N TYR A 146 6.50 24.59 -2.74
CA TYR A 146 7.82 25.05 -2.27
C TYR A 146 8.38 24.14 -1.15
N PHE A 147 9.58 23.57 -1.39
CA PHE A 147 10.30 22.65 -0.49
C PHE A 147 9.45 21.46 -0.01
N SER A 148 8.65 20.88 -0.91
CA SER A 148 7.84 19.70 -0.61
C SER A 148 8.61 18.41 -0.88
N THR A 149 8.49 17.46 0.04
CA THR A 149 9.11 16.13 -0.07
C THR A 149 8.06 15.06 0.16
N PHE A 150 7.97 14.05 -0.69
CA PHE A 150 7.16 12.86 -0.39
C PHE A 150 7.73 11.59 -1.03
N LYS A 151 7.35 10.46 -0.47
CA LYS A 151 7.53 9.13 -1.07
C LYS A 151 6.18 8.50 -1.36
N ILE A 152 6.15 7.55 -2.30
CA ILE A 152 5.02 6.66 -2.52
C ILE A 152 5.45 5.22 -2.21
N ASP A 153 4.65 4.55 -1.39
CA ASP A 153 4.76 3.13 -1.08
C ASP A 153 3.66 2.36 -1.83
N SER A 154 3.89 1.07 -2.11
CA SER A 154 2.82 0.16 -2.59
C SER A 154 2.60 -1.01 -1.65
N MET A 155 1.39 -1.58 -1.73
CA MET A 155 1.05 -2.84 -1.08
C MET A 155 0.45 -3.78 -2.13
N HIS A 156 0.83 -5.06 -2.07
CA HIS A 156 0.23 -6.07 -2.93
C HIS A 156 -1.19 -6.38 -2.45
N VAL A 157 -2.18 -6.12 -3.31
CA VAL A 157 -3.60 -6.33 -3.01
C VAL A 157 -4.31 -7.11 -4.10
N GLY A 158 -5.19 -8.03 -3.69
CA GLY A 158 -6.06 -8.80 -4.58
C GLY A 158 -5.30 -9.49 -5.72
N ASN A 159 -5.76 -9.29 -6.95
CA ASN A 159 -5.13 -9.82 -8.15
C ASN A 159 -4.12 -8.84 -8.80
N GLY A 160 -3.77 -7.76 -8.10
CA GLY A 160 -2.73 -6.83 -8.53
C GLY A 160 -1.34 -7.44 -8.48
N ARG A 161 -0.33 -6.61 -8.78
CA ARG A 161 1.08 -6.97 -8.59
C ARG A 161 1.71 -6.04 -7.56
N LEU A 162 2.73 -6.50 -6.84
CA LEU A 162 3.52 -5.65 -5.97
C LEU A 162 4.38 -4.68 -6.80
N LEU A 163 4.01 -3.40 -6.82
CA LEU A 163 4.72 -2.39 -7.60
C LEU A 163 6.08 -2.07 -6.96
N LYS A 164 7.06 -1.77 -7.82
CA LYS A 164 8.45 -1.49 -7.47
C LYS A 164 8.96 -0.21 -8.11
N GLN A 165 10.17 0.19 -7.73
CA GLN A 165 10.82 1.35 -8.32
C GLN A 165 10.94 1.21 -9.84
N GLY A 166 10.61 2.29 -10.56
CA GLY A 166 10.56 2.32 -12.02
C GLY A 166 9.21 1.94 -12.64
N ASP A 167 8.25 1.43 -11.85
CA ASP A 167 6.90 1.17 -12.35
C ASP A 167 6.02 2.43 -12.43
N LEU A 168 6.35 3.46 -11.65
CA LEU A 168 5.61 4.71 -11.58
C LEU A 168 6.36 5.83 -12.31
N GLU A 169 5.62 6.67 -13.02
CA GLU A 169 6.11 7.90 -13.63
C GLU A 169 5.41 9.10 -13.00
N ILE A 170 6.16 10.13 -12.62
CA ILE A 170 5.60 11.38 -12.08
C ILE A 170 5.65 12.48 -13.15
N ILE A 171 4.52 13.15 -13.31
CA ILE A 171 4.32 14.26 -14.23
C ILE A 171 3.82 15.44 -13.39
N VAL A 172 4.46 16.60 -13.56
CA VAL A 172 4.06 17.84 -12.90
C VAL A 172 3.47 18.77 -13.94
N SER A 173 2.22 19.16 -13.74
CA SER A 173 1.45 20.02 -14.64
C SER A 173 0.67 21.06 -13.85
N ASP A 174 0.18 22.09 -14.54
CA ASP A 174 -0.69 23.10 -13.95
C ASP A 174 -2.12 22.56 -13.72
N LEU A 175 -2.83 23.06 -12.71
CA LEU A 175 -4.19 22.67 -12.32
C LEU A 175 -5.19 22.65 -13.48
N ASN A 176 -4.99 23.49 -14.50
CA ASN A 176 -5.86 23.55 -15.67
C ASN A 176 -5.79 22.30 -16.58
N GLN A 177 -5.01 21.28 -16.21
CA GLN A 177 -4.75 20.07 -17.00
C GLN A 177 -5.28 18.78 -16.35
N LEU A 178 -6.14 18.89 -15.32
CA LEU A 178 -6.91 17.77 -14.76
C LEU A 178 -8.13 17.41 -15.60
#